data_AF-A0A955SVF3-F1
#
_entry.id   AF-A0A955SVF3-F1
#
_cell.length_a   1.000
_cell.length_b   1.000
_cell.length_c   1.000
_cell.angle_alpha   90.00
_cell.angle_beta   90.00
_cell.angle_gamma   90.00
#
_symmetry.space_group_name_H-M   'P 1'
#
loop_
_entity.id
_entity.type
_entity.pdbx_description
1 polymer ?
#
loop_
_entity_poly.entity_id
_entity_poly.type
_entity_poly.pdbx_seq_one_letter_code
_entity_poly.pdbx_strand_id
1 'polypeptide(L)'
;PSMFADVSDIDFDEGVVRFLNCGTAATDLAGGKDKVCLTECPSFQATSDPKTGKSNCQGGACTHFIMEPGRVTLARFGRIKGEYVLYACGGEAVRYGHHDPEAILGAGELWPWAYVRPDEPIEDFVSHLRAHHTCVARGDWTDHLKKLAELLDVRVLD
;
A
#
# COMPACT_ATOMS: atom_id res chain seq x y z
N PRO A 1 5.52 -7.93 -9.71
CA PRO A 1 5.39 -6.47 -9.47
C PRO A 1 4.97 -6.23 -8.02
N SER A 2 5.33 -5.08 -7.44
CA SER A 2 4.93 -4.68 -6.09
C SER A 2 4.47 -3.23 -6.07
N MET A 3 3.62 -2.93 -5.09
CA MET A 3 3.19 -1.60 -4.73
C MET A 3 3.81 -1.26 -3.38
N PHE A 4 4.58 -0.17 -3.34
CA PHE A 4 4.90 0.48 -2.08
C PHE A 4 3.66 1.27 -1.67
N ALA A 5 3.04 0.95 -0.55
CA ALA A 5 1.74 1.50 -0.19
C ALA A 5 1.68 2.01 1.25
N ASP A 6 0.92 3.06 1.46
CA ASP A 6 0.39 3.50 2.73
C ASP A 6 -0.77 2.58 3.14
N VAL A 7 -0.81 2.16 4.40
CA VAL A 7 -2.02 1.64 5.05
C VAL A 7 -2.90 2.85 5.35
N SER A 8 -3.88 3.11 4.48
CA SER A 8 -4.70 4.32 4.57
C SER A 8 -5.84 4.18 5.57
N ASP A 9 -6.46 3.01 5.61
CA ASP A 9 -7.65 2.74 6.42
C ASP A 9 -7.87 1.23 6.58
N ILE A 10 -8.58 0.83 7.63
CA ILE A 10 -8.84 -0.57 7.97
C ILE A 10 -10.32 -0.73 8.27
N ASP A 11 -10.99 -1.54 7.46
CA ASP A 11 -12.37 -1.95 7.66
C ASP A 11 -12.39 -3.21 8.54
N PHE A 12 -12.62 -3.03 9.84
CA PHE A 12 -12.66 -4.13 10.81
C PHE A 12 -13.89 -5.02 10.63
N ASP A 13 -15.00 -4.49 10.11
CA ASP A 13 -16.23 -5.25 9.93
C ASP A 13 -16.12 -6.21 8.73
N GLU A 14 -15.50 -5.76 7.63
CA GLU A 14 -15.29 -6.58 6.43
C GLU A 14 -13.94 -7.33 6.40
N GLY A 15 -13.04 -7.00 7.32
CA GLY A 15 -11.68 -7.53 7.37
C GLY A 15 -10.84 -7.09 6.17
N VAL A 16 -11.02 -5.86 5.69
CA VAL A 16 -10.34 -5.35 4.49
C VAL A 16 -9.43 -4.18 4.85
N VAL A 17 -8.16 -4.29 4.49
CA VAL A 17 -7.19 -3.21 4.60
C VAL A 17 -7.13 -2.44 3.29
N ARG A 18 -7.24 -1.11 3.38
CA ARG A 18 -7.17 -0.19 2.26
C ARG A 18 -5.73 0.33 2.15
N PHE A 19 -5.15 0.12 0.98
CA PHE A 19 -3.81 0.55 0.64
C PHE A 19 -3.88 1.58 -0.49
N LEU A 20 -3.04 2.60 -0.41
CA LEU A 20 -2.81 3.54 -1.51
C LEU A 20 -1.35 3.90 -1.62
N ASN A 21 -0.93 4.50 -2.72
CA ASN A 21 0.35 5.23 -2.75
C ASN A 21 0.08 6.68 -3.12
N CYS A 22 0.79 7.63 -2.54
CA CYS A 22 0.61 9.05 -2.83
C CYS A 22 1.02 9.51 -4.25
N GLY A 23 1.23 8.61 -5.21
CA GLY A 23 1.35 9.00 -6.62
C GLY A 23 1.73 7.90 -7.60
N THR A 24 2.38 6.81 -7.16
CA THR A 24 2.95 5.83 -8.09
C THR A 24 2.82 4.38 -7.61
N ALA A 25 2.54 3.48 -8.55
CA ALA A 25 2.65 2.05 -8.35
C ALA A 25 2.95 1.35 -9.68
N ALA A 26 3.43 0.10 -9.63
CA ALA A 26 3.66 -0.68 -10.84
C ALA A 26 2.33 -0.93 -11.57
N THR A 27 2.17 -0.40 -12.78
CA THR A 27 0.91 -0.42 -13.55
C THR A 27 0.46 -1.83 -13.95
N ASP A 28 1.37 -2.81 -13.98
CA ASP A 28 1.04 -4.22 -14.18
C ASP A 28 0.07 -4.76 -13.10
N LEU A 29 -0.01 -4.11 -11.94
CA LEU A 29 -0.95 -4.47 -10.88
C LEU A 29 -2.41 -4.14 -11.22
N ALA A 30 -2.65 -3.27 -12.21
CA ALA A 30 -4.00 -2.94 -12.67
C ALA A 30 -4.67 -4.10 -13.44
N GLY A 31 -3.89 -5.09 -13.91
CA GLY A 31 -4.44 -6.20 -14.70
C GLY A 31 -4.89 -5.78 -16.10
N GLY A 32 -4.27 -4.74 -16.66
CA GLY A 32 -4.58 -4.21 -17.99
C GLY A 32 -4.20 -2.74 -18.12
N LYS A 33 -3.62 -2.34 -19.26
CA LYS A 33 -3.24 -0.94 -19.53
C LYS A 33 -4.46 -0.02 -19.66
N ASP A 34 -5.59 -0.57 -20.10
CA ASP A 34 -6.90 0.09 -20.24
C ASP A 34 -7.52 0.48 -18.89
N LYS A 35 -7.01 -0.07 -17.78
CA LYS A 35 -7.47 0.23 -16.42
C LYS A 35 -6.59 1.26 -15.70
N VAL A 36 -5.58 1.79 -16.38
CA VAL A 36 -4.64 2.76 -15.81
C VAL A 36 -4.96 4.15 -16.35
N CYS A 37 -5.13 5.09 -15.43
CA CYS A 37 -5.26 6.51 -15.75
C CYS A 37 -4.01 7.26 -15.27
N LEU A 38 -3.63 8.31 -15.99
CA LEU A 38 -2.65 9.29 -15.54
C LEU A 38 -3.38 10.55 -15.09
N THR A 39 -3.13 10.98 -13.87
CA THR A 39 -3.73 12.15 -13.26
C THR A 39 -2.65 13.18 -12.95
N GLU A 40 -3.02 14.46 -12.92
CA GLU A 40 -2.08 15.51 -12.52
C GLU A 40 -1.81 15.41 -11.01
N CYS A 41 -0.55 15.59 -10.61
CA CYS A 41 -0.18 15.62 -9.21
C CYS A 41 -0.88 16.80 -8.50
N PRO A 42 -1.77 16.54 -7.53
CA PRO A 42 -2.51 17.60 -6.86
C PRO A 42 -1.61 18.50 -6.03
N SER A 43 -1.94 19.79 -5.99
CA SER A 43 -1.15 20.78 -5.27
C SER A 43 -1.10 20.57 -3.75
N PHE A 44 -2.10 19.90 -3.17
CA PHE A 44 -2.15 19.63 -1.72
C PHE A 44 -1.13 18.58 -1.26
N GLN A 45 -0.52 17.80 -2.18
CA GLN A 45 0.54 16.86 -1.81
C GLN A 45 1.87 17.54 -1.49
N ALA A 46 2.08 18.77 -1.98
CA ALA A 46 3.31 19.49 -1.71
C ALA A 46 3.16 20.35 -0.44
N THR A 47 4.30 20.59 0.21
CA THR A 47 4.39 21.62 1.24
C THR A 47 4.10 23.00 0.65
N SER A 48 3.66 23.94 1.48
CA SER A 48 3.52 25.34 1.06
C SER A 48 4.80 26.14 1.34
N ASP A 49 5.09 27.12 0.50
CA ASP A 49 6.08 28.16 0.77
C ASP A 49 5.67 28.92 2.05
N PRO A 50 6.52 28.97 3.09
CA PRO A 50 6.17 29.60 4.36
C PRO A 50 6.00 31.12 4.28
N LYS A 51 6.52 31.78 3.24
CA LYS A 51 6.38 33.23 3.03
C LYS A 51 5.14 33.59 2.23
N THR A 52 4.81 32.80 1.20
CA THR A 52 3.74 33.13 0.25
C THR A 52 2.46 32.31 0.46
N GLY A 53 2.53 31.22 1.23
CA GLY A 53 1.42 30.27 1.44
C GLY A 53 1.08 29.43 0.21
N LYS A 54 1.76 29.62 -0.92
CA LYS A 54 1.52 28.89 -2.17
C LYS A 54 2.07 27.48 -2.07
N SER A 55 1.37 26.51 -2.66
CA SER A 55 1.87 25.15 -2.80
C SER A 55 3.19 25.14 -3.57
N ASN A 56 4.16 24.33 -3.12
CA ASN A 56 5.42 24.05 -3.80
C ASN A 56 5.26 22.98 -4.91
N CYS A 57 4.04 22.51 -5.18
CA CYS A 57 3.79 21.55 -6.24
C CYS A 57 4.03 22.19 -7.61
N GLN A 58 4.89 21.57 -8.42
CA GLN A 58 5.21 22.02 -9.77
C GLN A 58 4.52 21.17 -10.84
N GLY A 59 3.48 20.44 -10.46
CA GLY A 59 2.81 19.43 -11.27
C GLY A 59 3.53 18.08 -11.28
N GLY A 60 3.11 17.20 -12.18
CA GLY A 60 3.61 15.84 -12.35
C GLY A 60 2.50 14.85 -12.68
N ALA A 61 2.86 13.60 -12.99
CA ALA A 61 1.88 12.55 -13.29
C ALA A 61 1.79 11.56 -12.12
N CYS A 62 0.57 11.36 -11.62
CA CYS A 62 0.21 10.26 -10.73
C CYS A 62 -0.43 9.13 -11.55
N THR A 63 -0.25 7.88 -11.13
CA THR A 63 -0.91 6.72 -11.73
C THR A 63 -2.14 6.36 -10.91
N HIS A 64 -3.33 6.44 -11.49
CA HIS A 64 -4.55 5.94 -10.86
C HIS A 64 -4.94 4.59 -11.46
N PHE A 65 -5.23 3.63 -10.57
CA PHE A 65 -5.90 2.36 -10.86
C PHE A 65 -6.31 1.71 -9.54
N ILE A 66 -7.24 0.78 -9.60
CA ILE A 66 -7.50 -0.16 -8.50
C ILE A 66 -6.84 -1.48 -8.86
N MET A 67 -5.99 -2.01 -7.97
CA MET A 67 -5.29 -3.27 -8.17
C MET A 67 -6.30 -4.38 -8.48
N GLU A 68 -6.00 -5.18 -9.50
CA GLU A 68 -6.85 -6.29 -9.88
C GLU A 68 -6.84 -7.37 -8.77
N PRO A 69 -7.98 -8.03 -8.49
CA PRO A 69 -8.05 -9.11 -7.51
C PRO A 69 -7.04 -10.23 -7.74
N GLY A 70 -6.72 -10.97 -6.67
CA GLY A 70 -5.81 -12.12 -6.73
C GLY A 70 -4.88 -12.19 -5.53
N ARG A 71 -4.20 -13.34 -5.40
CA ARG A 71 -3.23 -13.61 -4.34
C ARG A 71 -2.15 -12.54 -4.26
N VAL A 72 -1.87 -12.09 -3.04
CA VAL A 72 -0.81 -11.13 -2.72
C VAL A 72 -0.01 -11.53 -1.49
N THR A 73 1.14 -10.89 -1.33
CA THR A 73 1.96 -10.89 -0.13
C THR A 73 2.07 -9.48 0.40
N LEU A 74 1.78 -9.30 1.67
CA LEU A 74 2.01 -8.08 2.45
C LEU A 74 3.35 -8.24 3.17
N ALA A 75 4.26 -7.30 2.99
CA ALA A 75 5.57 -7.40 3.62
C ALA A 75 6.13 -6.04 4.06
N ARG A 76 6.80 -6.03 5.21
CA ARG A 76 7.50 -4.85 5.73
C ARG A 76 8.72 -5.25 6.55
N PHE A 77 9.89 -4.81 6.10
CA PHE A 77 11.06 -4.71 6.98
C PHE A 77 10.91 -3.53 7.93
N GLY A 78 11.25 -3.74 9.20
CA GLY A 78 11.19 -2.73 10.24
C GLY A 78 12.30 -2.90 11.25
N ARG A 79 12.17 -2.19 12.38
CA ARG A 79 13.05 -2.37 13.54
C ARG A 79 12.25 -2.42 14.83
N ILE A 80 12.70 -3.26 15.77
CA ILE A 80 12.21 -3.28 17.15
C ILE A 80 13.45 -3.18 18.04
N LYS A 81 13.52 -2.12 18.86
CA LYS A 81 14.65 -1.86 19.79
C LYS A 81 16.03 -1.92 19.12
N GLY A 82 16.13 -1.46 17.86
CA GLY A 82 17.37 -1.43 17.09
C GLY A 82 17.65 -2.68 16.26
N GLU A 83 16.93 -3.79 16.50
CA GLU A 83 17.08 -5.04 15.74
C GLU A 83 16.16 -5.05 14.52
N TYR A 84 16.66 -5.56 13.38
CA TYR A 84 15.85 -5.74 12.18
C TYR A 84 14.81 -6.83 12.39
N VAL A 85 13.61 -6.56 11.89
CA VAL A 85 12.52 -7.55 11.86
C VAL A 85 11.84 -7.53 10.50
N LEU A 86 11.28 -8.66 10.11
CA LEU A 86 10.44 -8.82 8.94
C LEU A 86 9.02 -9.18 9.38
N TYR A 87 8.05 -8.42 8.92
CA TYR A 87 6.66 -8.86 8.86
C TYR A 87 6.35 -9.32 7.43
N ALA A 88 5.77 -10.51 7.27
CA ALA A 88 5.37 -11.08 5.99
C ALA A 88 4.10 -11.92 6.15
N CYS A 89 3.01 -11.47 5.55
CA CYS A 89 1.69 -12.10 5.61
C CYS A 89 1.13 -12.31 4.19
N GLY A 90 0.41 -13.41 3.99
CA GLY A 90 -0.35 -13.63 2.77
C GLY A 90 -1.65 -12.82 2.77
N GLY A 91 -2.29 -12.73 1.62
CA GLY A 91 -3.63 -12.16 1.54
C GLY A 91 -4.22 -12.25 0.15
N GLU A 92 -5.46 -11.79 0.03
CA GLU A 92 -6.18 -11.74 -1.23
C GLU A 92 -6.53 -10.29 -1.56
N ALA A 93 -6.06 -9.79 -2.71
CA ALA A 93 -6.58 -8.54 -3.26
C ALA A 93 -8.01 -8.78 -3.74
N VAL A 94 -8.95 -7.94 -3.33
CA VAL A 94 -10.39 -8.12 -3.58
C VAL A 94 -10.97 -6.98 -4.41
N ARG A 95 -12.08 -7.26 -5.11
CA ARG A 95 -12.92 -6.19 -5.64
C ARG A 95 -13.61 -5.54 -4.45
N TYR A 96 -13.38 -4.25 -4.27
CA TYR A 96 -14.03 -3.50 -3.20
C TYR A 96 -15.15 -2.66 -3.78
N GLY A 97 -16.38 -2.98 -3.42
CA GLY A 97 -17.59 -2.33 -3.95
C GLY A 97 -17.77 -0.87 -3.49
N HIS A 98 -16.90 -0.40 -2.59
CA HIS A 98 -17.02 0.87 -1.88
C HIS A 98 -15.79 1.77 -2.09
N HIS A 99 -15.11 1.68 -3.22
CA HIS A 99 -14.13 2.73 -3.55
C HIS A 99 -14.86 4.07 -3.65
N ASP A 100 -14.52 4.99 -2.75
CA ASP A 100 -15.09 6.33 -2.69
C ASP A 100 -14.19 7.30 -3.46
N PRO A 101 -14.67 7.89 -4.57
CA PRO A 101 -13.95 8.93 -5.31
C PRO A 101 -13.50 10.11 -4.43
N GLU A 102 -14.27 10.41 -3.38
CA GLU A 102 -14.00 11.51 -2.47
C GLU A 102 -13.12 11.13 -1.27
N ALA A 103 -12.64 9.88 -1.22
CA ALA A 103 -11.78 9.40 -0.15
C ALA A 103 -10.54 10.29 -0.01
N ILE A 104 -10.15 10.54 1.25
CA ILE A 104 -8.91 11.23 1.63
C ILE A 104 -8.78 12.58 0.91
N LEU A 105 -9.51 13.58 1.42
CA LEU A 105 -9.47 14.96 0.92
C LEU A 105 -9.94 15.10 -0.55
N GLY A 106 -10.85 14.23 -1.03
CA GLY A 106 -11.34 14.28 -2.41
C GLY A 106 -10.37 13.70 -3.43
N ALA A 107 -9.47 12.81 -3.01
CA ALA A 107 -8.34 12.34 -3.80
C ALA A 107 -8.43 10.86 -4.22
N GLY A 108 -9.58 10.21 -4.03
CA GLY A 108 -9.78 8.79 -4.31
C GLY A 108 -9.39 8.40 -5.73
N GLU A 109 -9.73 9.24 -6.71
CA GLU A 109 -9.43 8.99 -8.12
C GLU A 109 -8.02 9.44 -8.58
N LEU A 110 -7.19 9.97 -7.69
CA LEU A 110 -5.87 10.49 -8.06
C LEU A 110 -4.76 9.46 -7.93
N TRP A 111 -4.93 8.47 -7.04
CA TRP A 111 -3.87 7.56 -6.60
C TRP A 111 -4.15 6.11 -6.97
N PRO A 112 -3.13 5.24 -7.01
CA PRO A 112 -3.33 3.82 -7.15
C PRO A 112 -3.76 3.23 -5.80
N TRP A 113 -4.71 2.31 -5.83
CA TRP A 113 -5.29 1.65 -4.65
C TRP A 113 -5.14 0.14 -4.71
N ALA A 114 -5.08 -0.49 -3.54
CA ALA A 114 -5.27 -1.92 -3.38
C ALA A 114 -6.16 -2.18 -2.15
N TYR A 115 -7.05 -3.14 -2.28
CA TYR A 115 -7.92 -3.60 -1.19
C TYR A 115 -7.58 -5.03 -0.91
N VAL A 116 -7.09 -5.34 0.29
CA VAL A 116 -6.57 -6.66 0.61
C VAL A 116 -7.23 -7.17 1.87
N ARG A 117 -7.66 -8.43 1.84
CA ARG A 117 -7.98 -9.21 3.02
C ARG A 117 -6.74 -10.00 3.42
N PRO A 118 -6.07 -9.69 4.54
CA PRO A 118 -4.96 -10.49 5.04
C PRO A 118 -5.41 -11.92 5.37
N ASP A 119 -4.48 -12.88 5.34
CA ASP A 119 -4.77 -14.26 5.76
C ASP A 119 -4.88 -14.41 7.29
N GLU A 120 -4.50 -13.38 8.04
CA GLU A 120 -4.54 -13.32 9.50
C GLU A 120 -5.63 -12.36 10.02
N PRO A 121 -6.03 -12.47 11.29
CA PRO A 121 -6.91 -11.50 11.94
C PRO A 121 -6.38 -10.06 11.79
N ILE A 122 -7.29 -9.10 11.62
CA ILE A 122 -6.92 -7.69 11.44
C ILE A 122 -6.14 -7.15 12.65
N GLU A 123 -6.48 -7.60 13.85
CA GLU A 123 -5.79 -7.22 15.08
C GLU A 123 -4.32 -7.64 15.06
N ASP A 124 -4.04 -8.83 14.52
CA ASP A 124 -2.67 -9.34 14.38
C ASP A 124 -1.91 -8.51 13.34
N PHE A 125 -2.51 -8.27 12.17
CA PHE A 125 -1.98 -7.38 11.13
C PHE A 125 -1.59 -6.01 11.69
N VAL A 126 -2.50 -5.37 12.44
CA VAL A 126 -2.27 -4.07 13.08
C VAL A 126 -1.12 -4.15 14.08
N SER A 127 -1.07 -5.22 14.88
CA SER A 127 -0.03 -5.41 15.89
C SER A 127 1.38 -5.50 15.28
N HIS A 128 1.49 -5.98 14.04
CA HIS A 128 2.77 -6.13 13.32
C HIS A 128 3.17 -4.90 12.50
N LEU A 129 2.28 -3.93 12.24
CA LEU A 129 2.61 -2.71 11.49
C LEU A 129 3.80 -1.96 12.11
N ARG A 130 4.90 -1.83 11.37
CA ARG A 130 6.13 -1.15 11.83
C ARG A 130 6.31 0.26 11.26
N ALA A 131 5.45 0.64 10.32
CA ALA A 131 5.37 1.95 9.69
C ALA A 131 4.00 2.08 9.04
N HIS A 132 3.63 3.29 8.60
CA HIS A 132 2.44 3.46 7.76
C HIS A 132 2.62 2.81 6.38
N HIS A 133 3.86 2.59 5.94
CA HIS A 133 4.17 1.96 4.66
C HIS A 133 4.30 0.43 4.76
N THR A 134 3.67 -0.28 3.83
CA THR A 134 3.78 -1.73 3.59
C THR A 134 3.93 -2.01 2.09
N CYS A 135 4.65 -3.06 1.72
CA CYS A 135 4.70 -3.51 0.34
C CYS A 135 3.57 -4.53 0.07
N VAL A 136 2.79 -4.30 -0.98
CA VAL A 136 1.80 -5.26 -1.50
C VAL A 136 2.35 -5.85 -2.80
N ALA A 137 2.70 -7.13 -2.80
CA ALA A 137 3.29 -7.81 -3.96
C ALA A 137 2.33 -8.85 -4.54
N ARG A 138 2.23 -8.92 -5.87
CA ARG A 138 1.42 -9.94 -6.55
C ARG A 138 2.05 -11.33 -6.35
N GLY A 139 1.22 -12.31 -5.98
CA GLY A 139 1.62 -13.70 -5.72
C GLY A 139 1.92 -13.98 -4.25
N ASP A 140 2.20 -15.24 -3.93
CA ASP A 140 2.59 -15.67 -2.59
C ASP A 140 4.11 -15.86 -2.50
N TRP A 141 4.74 -15.00 -1.71
CA TRP A 141 6.18 -14.96 -1.49
C TRP A 141 6.53 -15.12 -0.01
N THR A 142 5.55 -15.45 0.84
CA THR A 142 5.70 -15.50 2.29
C THR A 142 6.85 -16.44 2.71
N ASP A 143 6.86 -17.68 2.22
CA ASP A 143 7.91 -18.66 2.51
C ASP A 143 9.29 -18.23 1.99
N HIS A 144 9.34 -17.61 0.81
CA HIS A 144 10.58 -17.11 0.23
C HIS A 144 11.17 -15.97 1.08
N LEU A 145 10.31 -15.06 1.56
CA LEU A 145 10.70 -13.97 2.43
C LEU A 145 11.13 -14.46 3.80
N LYS A 146 10.45 -15.46 4.38
CA LYS A 146 10.87 -16.12 5.62
C LYS A 146 12.23 -16.79 5.47
N LYS A 147 12.46 -17.49 4.35
CA LYS A 147 13.77 -18.10 4.07
C LYS A 147 14.88 -17.06 3.86
N LEU A 148 14.56 -15.94 3.21
CA LEU A 148 15.49 -14.82 3.08
C LEU A 148 15.82 -14.21 4.45
N ALA A 149 14.85 -14.05 5.33
CA ALA A 149 15.06 -13.53 6.68
C ALA A 149 16.00 -14.43 7.49
N GLU A 150 15.86 -15.76 7.39
CA GLU A 150 16.79 -16.72 7.99
C GLU A 150 18.23 -16.54 7.49
N LEU A 151 18.43 -16.38 6.18
CA LEU A 151 19.76 -16.16 5.59
C LEU A 151 20.40 -14.84 6.03
N LEU A 152 19.58 -13.84 6.34
CA LEU A 152 20.02 -12.51 6.77
C LEU A 152 20.09 -12.35 8.29
N ASP A 153 19.81 -13.40 9.06
CA ASP A 153 19.68 -13.35 10.52
C ASP A 153 18.69 -12.27 11.00
N VAL A 154 17.54 -12.18 10.30
CA VAL A 154 16.45 -11.25 10.61
C VAL A 154 15.30 -12.03 11.24
N ARG A 155 14.83 -11.54 12.40
CA ARG A 155 13.66 -12.12 13.07
C ARG A 155 12.38 -11.87 12.28
N VAL A 156 11.63 -12.93 12.01
CA VAL A 156 10.26 -12.83 11.48
C VAL A 156 9.29 -12.55 12.62
N LEU A 157 8.30 -11.68 12.37
CA LEU A 157 7.18 -11.45 13.27
C LEU A 157 6.09 -12.46 12.95
N ASP A 158 5.66 -13.17 13.99
CA ASP A 158 4.57 -14.15 13.97
C ASP A 158 3.41 -13.66 14.85
#